data_AF-A0A5C4J2K8-F1
#
_entry.id   AF-A0A5C4J2K8-F1
#
_cell.length_a   1.000
_cell.length_b   1.000
_cell.length_c   1.000
_cell.angle_alpha   90.00
_cell.angle_beta   90.00
_cell.angle_gamma   90.00
#
_symmetry.space_group_name_H-M   'P 1'
#
loop_
_entity.id
_entity.type
_entity.pdbx_description
1 polymer ?
#
loop_
_entity_poly.entity_id
_entity_poly.type
_entity_poly.pdbx_seq_one_letter_code
_entity_poly.pdbx_strand_id
1 'polypeptide(L)'
;MQTWDVMRRDDLGNTFHVASHDSRISALAQVLVMESGVRHERTQHERTHWVEGPPGPAVRTNRDLYLVFLHLGQEARAASWSLSAFLRALWKVSAPLSDQTLLEPDAVAAMFAAASTTPPADFDPAWSGRSGPVQNYGTVTPRPAAWVSRPPSPRPARRARGRGRTPRWN
;
A
#
# COMPACT_ATOMS: atom_id res chain seq x y z
N MET A 1 7.71 22.98 -15.84
CA MET A 1 7.06 22.26 -14.72
C MET A 1 6.22 21.16 -15.34
N GLN A 2 6.25 19.97 -14.78
CA GLN A 2 5.41 18.86 -15.24
C GLN A 2 4.09 18.92 -14.47
N THR A 3 2.96 18.96 -15.17
CA THR A 3 1.63 19.07 -14.57
C THR A 3 0.84 17.78 -14.77
N TRP A 4 -0.01 17.45 -13.81
CA TRP A 4 -0.99 16.38 -13.89
C TRP A 4 -2.38 16.97 -13.92
N ASP A 5 -3.13 16.63 -14.94
CA ASP A 5 -4.46 17.12 -15.21
C ASP A 5 -5.51 16.10 -14.79
N VAL A 6 -6.51 16.56 -14.08
CA VAL A 6 -7.70 15.79 -13.75
C VAL A 6 -8.70 15.98 -14.88
N MET A 7 -9.06 14.89 -15.52
CA MET A 7 -9.97 14.85 -16.65
C MET A 7 -11.28 14.21 -16.22
N ARG A 8 -12.38 14.63 -16.85
CA ARG A 8 -13.72 14.06 -16.67
C ARG A 8 -14.31 13.70 -18.03
N ARG A 9 -14.99 12.56 -18.12
CA ARG A 9 -15.84 12.18 -19.24
C ARG A 9 -17.30 12.24 -18.81
N ASP A 10 -18.14 12.83 -19.64
CA ASP A 10 -19.59 12.80 -19.45
C ASP A 10 -20.22 11.55 -20.08
N ASP A 11 -21.52 11.34 -19.83
CA ASP A 11 -22.29 10.22 -20.38
C ASP A 11 -22.43 10.28 -21.92
N LEU A 12 -22.05 11.40 -22.55
CA LEU A 12 -22.04 11.60 -24.01
C LEU A 12 -20.65 11.32 -24.63
N GLY A 13 -19.64 11.00 -23.81
CA GLY A 13 -18.29 10.72 -24.24
C GLY A 13 -17.39 11.95 -24.40
N ASN A 14 -17.88 13.15 -24.07
CA ASN A 14 -17.07 14.37 -24.10
C ASN A 14 -16.10 14.41 -22.93
N THR A 15 -14.87 14.82 -23.21
CA THR A 15 -13.81 14.96 -22.20
C THR A 15 -13.62 16.42 -21.82
N PHE A 16 -13.57 16.69 -20.51
CA PHE A 16 -13.37 18.01 -19.94
C PHE A 16 -12.17 18.02 -19.00
N HIS A 17 -11.40 19.10 -19.04
CA HIS A 17 -10.40 19.40 -18.04
C HIS A 17 -11.09 19.92 -16.77
N VAL A 18 -10.73 19.35 -15.62
CA VAL A 18 -11.30 19.72 -14.31
C VAL A 18 -10.32 20.60 -13.52
N ALA A 19 -9.05 20.20 -13.45
CA ALA A 19 -8.02 20.89 -12.67
C ALA A 19 -6.62 20.43 -13.06
N SER A 20 -5.61 21.24 -12.76
CA SER A 20 -4.19 20.91 -12.91
C SER A 20 -3.49 20.88 -11.56
N HIS A 21 -2.55 19.95 -11.38
CA HIS A 21 -1.77 19.75 -10.17
C HIS A 21 -0.29 19.63 -10.47
N ASP A 22 0.54 20.04 -9.53
CA ASP A 22 2.00 19.87 -9.59
C ASP A 22 2.46 18.45 -9.22
N SER A 23 1.56 17.57 -8.75
CA SER A 23 1.88 16.19 -8.42
C SER A 23 0.78 15.20 -8.82
N ARG A 24 1.19 14.00 -9.25
CA ARG A 24 0.30 12.87 -9.54
C ARG A 24 -0.57 12.50 -8.33
N ILE A 25 0.00 12.53 -7.12
CA ILE A 25 -0.69 12.18 -5.87
C ILE A 25 -1.85 13.16 -5.62
N SER A 26 -1.62 14.46 -5.82
CA SER A 26 -2.63 15.51 -5.64
C SER A 26 -3.77 15.39 -6.65
N ALA A 27 -3.43 15.12 -7.92
CA ALA A 27 -4.43 14.88 -8.96
C ALA A 27 -5.28 13.63 -8.67
N LEU A 28 -4.64 12.51 -8.30
CA LEU A 28 -5.33 11.28 -7.92
C LEU A 28 -6.18 11.46 -6.66
N ALA A 29 -5.71 12.23 -5.69
CA ALA A 29 -6.47 12.52 -4.48
C ALA A 29 -7.77 13.25 -4.84
N GLN A 30 -7.73 14.25 -5.73
CA GLN A 30 -8.93 14.93 -6.19
C GLN A 30 -9.91 13.98 -6.89
N VAL A 31 -9.42 13.06 -7.74
CA VAL A 31 -10.26 12.02 -8.36
C VAL A 31 -10.98 11.19 -7.30
N LEU A 32 -10.27 10.75 -6.25
CA LEU A 32 -10.89 9.98 -5.16
C LEU A 32 -11.94 10.78 -4.41
N VAL A 33 -11.71 12.07 -4.15
CA VAL A 33 -12.71 12.93 -3.50
C VAL A 33 -13.98 13.03 -4.35
N MET A 34 -13.84 13.27 -5.67
CA MET A 34 -14.98 13.40 -6.58
C MET A 34 -15.79 12.11 -6.68
N GLU A 35 -15.12 10.96 -6.81
CA GLU A 35 -15.77 9.65 -6.90
C GLU A 35 -16.36 9.20 -5.56
N SER A 36 -15.86 9.69 -4.42
CA SER A 36 -16.37 9.34 -3.07
C SER A 36 -17.70 10.02 -2.69
N GLY A 37 -18.08 11.09 -3.40
CA GLY A 37 -19.26 11.91 -3.07
C GLY A 37 -20.57 11.34 -3.61
N VAL A 38 -20.51 10.40 -4.54
CA VAL A 38 -21.69 9.90 -5.24
C VAL A 38 -22.05 8.51 -4.75
N ARG A 39 -23.22 8.37 -4.12
CA ARG A 39 -23.83 7.05 -3.85
C ARG A 39 -24.09 6.40 -5.20
N HIS A 40 -23.14 5.62 -5.69
CA HIS A 40 -23.28 4.91 -6.93
C HIS A 40 -23.51 3.44 -6.65
N GLU A 41 -24.80 3.09 -6.61
CA GLU A 41 -25.32 1.83 -7.14
C GLU A 41 -25.02 1.71 -8.66
N ARG A 42 -24.44 2.76 -9.28
CA ARG A 42 -23.93 2.79 -10.64
C ARG A 42 -22.72 1.87 -10.75
N THR A 43 -22.91 0.83 -11.56
CA THR A 43 -21.97 -0.20 -11.98
C THR A 43 -20.54 0.35 -12.15
N GLN A 44 -19.59 -0.29 -11.46
CA GLN A 44 -18.13 -0.01 -11.38
C GLN A 44 -17.38 0.15 -12.71
N HIS A 45 -18.03 0.06 -13.87
CA HIS A 45 -17.37 -0.03 -15.17
C HIS A 45 -17.19 1.31 -15.90
N GLU A 46 -17.75 2.42 -15.39
CA GLU A 46 -17.53 3.76 -15.95
C GLU A 46 -16.92 4.69 -14.90
N ARG A 47 -15.59 4.65 -14.77
CA ARG A 47 -14.86 5.74 -14.10
C ARG A 47 -15.01 7.00 -14.95
N THR A 48 -15.71 7.99 -14.41
CA THR A 48 -15.93 9.26 -15.11
C THR A 48 -14.73 10.19 -14.99
N HIS A 49 -13.87 10.03 -13.98
CA HIS A 49 -12.68 10.87 -13.79
C HIS A 49 -11.37 10.06 -13.91
N TRP A 50 -10.33 10.66 -14.52
CA TRP A 50 -8.97 10.10 -14.57
C TRP A 50 -7.91 11.20 -14.51
N VAL A 51 -6.64 10.78 -14.38
CA VAL A 51 -5.49 11.69 -14.38
C VAL A 51 -4.69 11.51 -15.66
N GLU A 52 -4.41 12.60 -16.36
CA GLU A 52 -3.45 12.68 -17.45
C GLU A 52 -2.19 13.43 -17.00
N GLY A 53 -1.02 13.02 -17.47
CA GLY A 53 0.22 13.67 -17.10
C GLY A 53 1.45 12.85 -17.46
N PRO A 54 2.65 13.28 -17.03
CA PRO A 54 3.90 12.60 -17.31
C PRO A 54 3.88 11.12 -16.90
N PRO A 55 4.55 10.25 -17.67
CA PRO A 55 4.59 8.83 -17.37
C PRO A 55 5.44 8.52 -16.14
N GLY A 56 4.97 7.56 -15.34
CA GLY A 56 5.72 6.96 -14.25
C GLY A 56 5.17 7.32 -12.86
N PRO A 57 5.46 6.46 -11.86
CA PRO A 57 4.97 6.68 -10.51
C PRO A 57 5.76 7.78 -9.80
N ALA A 58 5.04 8.59 -9.02
CA ALA A 58 5.63 9.60 -8.13
C ALA A 58 6.32 8.92 -6.94
N VAL A 59 5.74 7.84 -6.43
CA VAL A 59 6.24 7.01 -5.34
C VAL A 59 6.82 5.73 -5.91
N ARG A 60 8.15 5.61 -5.88
CA ARG A 60 8.87 4.46 -6.44
C ARG A 60 9.25 3.42 -5.39
N THR A 61 9.40 3.87 -4.15
CA THR A 61 9.88 3.03 -3.04
C THR A 61 9.01 3.18 -1.80
N ASN A 62 9.09 2.19 -0.90
CA ASN A 62 8.44 2.26 0.41
C ASN A 62 8.93 3.46 1.24
N ARG A 63 10.18 3.90 1.03
CA ARG A 63 10.73 5.09 1.68
C ARG A 63 10.00 6.36 1.22
N ASP A 64 9.74 6.47 -0.08
CA ASP A 64 9.02 7.63 -0.64
C ASP A 64 7.61 7.67 -0.07
N LEU A 65 6.93 6.51 -0.01
CA LEU A 65 5.60 6.39 0.57
C LEU A 65 5.58 6.79 2.04
N TYR A 66 6.56 6.33 2.82
CA TYR A 66 6.72 6.69 4.22
C TYR A 66 6.88 8.21 4.41
N LEU A 67 7.69 8.86 3.57
CA LEU A 67 7.89 10.31 3.64
C LEU A 67 6.62 11.09 3.32
N VAL A 68 5.81 10.62 2.36
CA VAL A 68 4.48 11.18 2.08
C VAL A 68 3.57 11.08 3.30
N PHE A 69 3.46 9.91 3.93
CA PHE A 69 2.63 9.75 5.13
C PHE A 69 3.13 10.57 6.32
N LEU A 70 4.46 10.68 6.47
CA LEU A 70 5.03 11.52 7.51
C LEU A 70 4.61 12.98 7.31
N HIS A 71 4.67 13.49 6.08
CA HIS A 71 4.25 14.85 5.76
C HIS A 71 2.75 15.06 6.01
N LEU A 72 1.90 14.18 5.48
CA LEU A 72 0.44 14.23 5.69
C LEU A 72 0.06 14.16 7.18
N GLY A 73 0.79 13.37 7.97
CA GLY A 73 0.59 13.28 9.41
C GLY A 73 0.88 14.59 10.15
N GLN A 74 1.88 15.36 9.69
CA GLN A 74 2.16 16.68 10.26
C GLN A 74 1.05 17.68 9.90
N GLU A 75 0.56 17.66 8.66
CA GLU A 75 -0.54 18.53 8.21
C GLU A 75 -1.85 18.23 8.94
N ALA A 76 -2.23 16.95 9.05
CA ALA A 76 -3.44 16.54 9.74
C ALA A 76 -3.41 16.90 11.23
N ARG A 77 -2.24 16.79 11.86
CA ARG A 77 -2.02 17.24 13.24
C ARG A 77 -2.18 18.76 13.37
N ALA A 78 -1.63 19.53 12.43
CA ALA A 78 -1.80 20.98 12.41
C ALA A 78 -3.28 21.38 12.24
N ALA A 79 -4.05 20.60 11.48
CA ALA A 79 -5.48 20.78 11.29
C ALA A 79 -6.35 20.26 12.46
N SER A 80 -5.76 19.74 13.53
CA SER A 80 -6.46 19.21 14.72
C SER A 80 -7.53 18.15 14.42
N TRP A 81 -7.30 17.32 13.40
CA TRP A 81 -8.21 16.23 13.09
C TRP A 81 -8.21 15.15 14.18
N SER A 82 -9.40 14.73 14.62
CA SER A 82 -9.50 13.53 15.43
C SER A 82 -9.20 12.28 14.59
N LEU A 83 -8.57 11.27 15.20
CA LEU A 83 -8.30 9.99 14.52
C LEU A 83 -9.58 9.36 13.96
N SER A 84 -10.69 9.45 14.71
CA SER A 84 -12.00 8.94 14.25
C SER A 84 -12.50 9.67 13.01
N ALA A 85 -12.37 11.01 12.94
CA ALA A 85 -12.74 11.76 11.74
C ALA A 85 -11.87 11.33 10.55
N PHE A 86 -10.55 11.22 10.75
CA PHE A 86 -9.64 10.78 9.70
C PHE A 86 -9.98 9.38 9.17
N LEU A 87 -10.21 8.41 10.05
CA LEU A 87 -10.56 7.04 9.65
C LEU A 87 -11.89 6.96 8.89
N ARG A 88 -12.88 7.78 9.26
CA ARG A 88 -14.16 7.86 8.53
C ARG A 88 -14.01 8.51 7.16
N ALA A 89 -13.19 9.56 7.04
CA ALA A 89 -12.84 10.15 5.77
C ALA A 89 -12.09 9.13 4.88
N LEU A 90 -11.11 8.42 5.46
CA LEU A 90 -10.34 7.38 4.78
C LEU A 90 -11.22 6.25 4.25
N TRP A 91 -12.14 5.74 5.07
CA TRP A 91 -13.15 4.76 4.65
C TRP A 91 -13.95 5.27 3.45
N LYS A 92 -14.46 6.50 3.51
CA LYS A 92 -15.25 7.10 2.43
C LYS A 92 -14.48 7.18 1.11
N VAL A 93 -13.25 7.72 1.14
CA VAL A 93 -12.44 7.92 -0.09
C VAL A 93 -11.80 6.64 -0.61
N SER A 94 -11.79 5.56 0.18
CA SER A 94 -11.32 4.24 -0.26
C SER A 94 -12.33 3.50 -1.14
N ALA A 95 -13.61 3.88 -1.12
CA ALA A 95 -14.66 3.17 -1.86
C ALA A 95 -14.38 3.00 -3.36
N PRO A 96 -13.86 4.00 -4.12
CA PRO A 96 -13.53 3.83 -5.55
C PRO A 96 -12.37 2.86 -5.83
N LEU A 97 -11.67 2.43 -4.77
CA LEU A 97 -10.54 1.51 -4.83
C LEU A 97 -10.91 0.06 -4.44
N SER A 98 -12.14 -0.20 -3.97
CA SER A 98 -12.52 -1.47 -3.34
C SER A 98 -12.30 -2.72 -4.21
N ASP A 99 -12.44 -2.57 -5.53
CA ASP A 99 -12.41 -3.68 -6.47
C ASP A 99 -11.06 -3.82 -7.18
N GLN A 100 -10.10 -2.97 -6.82
CA GLN A 100 -8.76 -3.06 -7.38
C GLN A 100 -8.00 -4.21 -6.72
N THR A 101 -7.61 -5.18 -7.53
CA THR A 101 -6.81 -6.33 -7.08
C THR A 101 -5.40 -5.93 -6.66
N LEU A 102 -4.89 -4.82 -7.20
CA LEU A 102 -3.56 -4.28 -6.90
C LEU A 102 -3.65 -2.76 -6.79
N LEU A 103 -3.12 -2.22 -5.70
CA LEU A 103 -3.02 -0.78 -5.49
C LEU A 103 -1.59 -0.31 -5.76
N GLU A 104 -1.44 0.66 -6.66
CA GLU A 104 -0.17 1.36 -6.84
C GLU A 104 0.16 2.20 -5.60
N PRO A 105 1.44 2.38 -5.24
CA PRO A 105 1.85 3.24 -4.12
C PRO A 105 1.29 4.67 -4.23
N ASP A 106 1.19 5.21 -5.44
CA ASP A 106 0.59 6.53 -5.69
C ASP A 106 -0.90 6.57 -5.34
N ALA A 107 -1.64 5.50 -5.62
CA ALA A 107 -3.06 5.40 -5.26
C ALA A 107 -3.24 5.32 -3.75
N VAL A 108 -2.36 4.61 -3.05
CA VAL A 108 -2.36 4.58 -1.58
C VAL A 108 -2.01 5.96 -1.01
N ALA A 109 -0.97 6.61 -1.51
CA ALA A 109 -0.61 7.97 -1.10
C ALA A 109 -1.77 8.97 -1.34
N ALA A 110 -2.40 8.89 -2.51
CA ALA A 110 -3.54 9.72 -2.88
C ALA A 110 -4.75 9.49 -1.98
N MET A 111 -5.01 8.24 -1.57
CA MET A 111 -6.09 7.90 -0.64
C MET A 111 -5.91 8.60 0.72
N PHE A 112 -4.69 8.64 1.26
CA PHE A 112 -4.41 9.35 2.52
C PHE A 112 -4.48 10.88 2.35
N ALA A 113 -4.02 11.41 1.22
CA ALA A 113 -4.12 12.84 0.91
C ALA A 113 -5.58 13.29 0.67
N ALA A 114 -6.41 12.46 0.04
CA ALA A 114 -7.84 12.70 -0.12
C ALA A 114 -8.53 12.69 1.26
N ALA A 115 -8.18 11.73 2.11
CA ALA A 115 -8.75 11.61 3.45
C ALA A 115 -8.46 12.83 4.33
N SER A 116 -7.30 13.47 4.21
CA SER A 116 -6.95 14.66 5.01
C SER A 116 -7.71 15.93 4.62
N THR A 117 -8.39 15.93 3.47
CA THR A 117 -9.12 17.09 2.93
C THR A 117 -10.63 16.86 2.80
N THR A 118 -11.08 15.60 2.96
CA THR A 118 -12.49 15.22 2.78
C THR A 118 -13.26 15.27 4.09
N PRO A 119 -14.42 15.93 4.17
CA PRO A 119 -15.27 15.87 5.35
C PRO A 119 -15.55 14.41 5.75
N PRO A 120 -15.39 14.05 7.05
CA PRO A 120 -15.59 12.68 7.50
C PRO A 120 -17.01 12.22 7.19
N ALA A 121 -17.18 10.97 6.78
CA ALA A 121 -18.51 10.37 6.69
C ALA A 121 -19.21 10.42 8.04
N ASP A 122 -20.55 10.49 8.05
CA ASP A 122 -21.33 10.40 9.28
C ASP A 122 -20.98 9.13 10.05
N PHE A 123 -21.04 9.21 11.38
CA PHE A 123 -20.75 8.06 12.21
C PHE A 123 -21.87 7.03 12.07
N ASP A 124 -21.54 5.82 11.63
CA ASP A 124 -22.44 4.68 11.63
C ASP A 124 -22.29 3.90 12.96
N PRO A 125 -23.36 3.77 13.77
CA PRO A 125 -23.35 2.94 14.98
C PRO A 125 -22.93 1.49 14.72
N ALA A 126 -23.13 0.94 13.52
CA ALA A 126 -22.67 -0.39 13.15
C ALA A 126 -21.13 -0.53 13.24
N TRP A 127 -20.37 0.57 13.12
CA TRP A 127 -18.92 0.57 13.30
C TRP A 127 -18.46 0.43 14.76
N SER A 128 -19.35 0.69 15.73
CA SER A 128 -19.09 0.45 17.15
C SER A 128 -19.31 -1.00 17.57
N GLY A 129 -19.88 -1.82 16.68
CA GLY A 129 -20.05 -3.24 16.90
C GLY A 129 -18.69 -3.87 17.13
N ARG A 130 -18.45 -4.34 18.36
CA ARG A 130 -17.39 -5.30 18.67
C ARG A 130 -17.49 -6.38 17.60
N SER A 131 -16.48 -6.46 16.74
CA SER A 131 -16.31 -7.59 15.83
C SER A 131 -16.56 -8.86 16.63
N GLY A 132 -17.45 -9.73 16.13
CA GLY A 132 -17.74 -11.04 16.70
C GLY A 132 -16.46 -11.78 17.07
N PRO A 133 -16.55 -12.82 17.94
CA PRO A 133 -15.43 -13.38 18.66
C PRO A 133 -14.23 -13.48 17.72
N VAL A 134 -13.13 -12.81 18.11
CA VAL A 134 -11.82 -13.04 17.51
C VAL A 134 -11.66 -14.55 17.48
N GLN A 135 -11.84 -15.17 16.31
CA GLN A 135 -11.30 -16.47 16.09
C GLN A 135 -9.82 -16.26 16.34
N ASN A 136 -9.34 -16.81 17.45
CA ASN A 136 -7.93 -17.02 17.68
C ASN A 136 -7.41 -17.68 16.41
N TYR A 137 -6.84 -16.89 15.50
CA TYR A 137 -5.78 -17.39 14.65
C TYR A 137 -4.79 -17.95 15.65
N GLY A 138 -4.73 -19.28 15.69
CA GLY A 138 -4.16 -20.03 16.78
C GLY A 138 -2.84 -19.42 17.22
N THR A 139 -2.62 -19.43 18.52
CA THR A 139 -1.34 -19.15 19.16
C THR A 139 -0.24 -19.74 18.29
N VAL A 140 0.42 -18.90 17.48
CA VAL A 140 1.67 -19.27 16.85
C VAL A 140 2.63 -19.28 18.02
N THR A 141 2.78 -20.46 18.63
CA THR A 141 3.85 -20.72 19.57
C THR A 141 5.12 -20.25 18.87
N PRO A 142 5.89 -19.30 19.43
CA PRO A 142 7.17 -18.96 18.86
C PRO A 142 8.00 -20.23 18.85
N ARG A 143 8.27 -20.77 17.65
CA ARG A 143 9.32 -21.76 17.47
C ARG A 143 10.57 -21.14 18.08
N PRO A 144 11.21 -21.75 19.09
CA PRO A 144 12.46 -21.22 19.59
C PRO A 144 13.44 -21.13 18.43
N ALA A 145 14.02 -19.95 18.26
CA ALA A 145 15.10 -19.71 17.33
C ALA A 145 16.23 -20.68 17.68
N ALA A 146 16.30 -21.80 16.98
CA ALA A 146 17.42 -22.70 17.01
C ALA A 146 18.58 -22.01 16.26
N TRP A 147 19.25 -21.09 16.95
CA TRP A 147 20.65 -20.77 16.69
C TRP A 147 21.45 -22.02 17.02
N VAL A 148 21.47 -22.99 16.09
CA VAL A 148 22.50 -24.01 16.08
C VAL A 148 23.65 -23.42 15.28
N SER A 149 24.59 -22.82 16.00
CA SER A 149 25.98 -22.75 15.56
C SER A 149 26.37 -24.14 15.08
N ARG A 150 26.44 -24.34 13.77
CA ARG A 150 27.05 -25.54 13.18
C ARG A 150 28.51 -25.58 13.63
N PRO A 151 28.96 -26.56 14.44
CA PRO A 151 30.39 -26.82 14.52
C PRO A 151 30.86 -27.34 13.15
N PRO A 152 32.01 -26.92 12.64
CA PRO A 152 32.56 -27.46 11.39
C PRO A 152 32.79 -28.97 11.54
N SER A 153 32.31 -29.73 10.57
CA SER A 153 32.48 -31.18 10.53
C SER A 153 33.98 -31.55 10.54
N PRO A 154 34.41 -32.54 11.34
CA PRO A 154 35.79 -33.03 11.27
C PRO A 154 36.00 -33.74 9.92
N ARG A 155 37.03 -33.32 9.19
CA ARG A 155 37.51 -34.03 7.97
C ARG A 155 37.77 -35.50 8.33
N PRO A 156 37.28 -36.47 7.54
CA PRO A 156 37.66 -37.86 7.75
C PRO A 156 39.16 -38.04 7.44
N ALA A 157 39.87 -38.59 8.42
CA ALA A 157 41.26 -38.98 8.32
C ALA A 157 41.47 -39.93 7.14
N ARG A 158 42.40 -39.55 6.25
CA ARG A 158 42.87 -40.36 5.13
C ARG A 158 43.62 -41.56 5.71
N ARG A 159 42.92 -42.66 5.99
CA ARG A 159 43.53 -43.95 6.34
C ARG A 159 44.34 -44.44 5.15
N ALA A 160 45.64 -44.30 5.26
CA ALA A 160 46.61 -45.05 4.46
C ALA A 160 46.39 -46.54 4.70
N ARG A 161 45.85 -47.26 3.72
CA ARG A 161 46.01 -48.71 3.64
C ARG A 161 47.36 -48.97 2.98
N GLY A 162 48.20 -49.67 3.72
CA GLY A 162 49.57 -49.99 3.37
C GLY A 162 49.69 -50.75 2.06
N ARG A 163 50.68 -50.34 1.26
CA ARG A 163 51.44 -51.26 0.42
C ARG A 163 52.57 -51.80 1.28
N GLY A 164 52.61 -53.11 1.46
CA GLY A 164 53.68 -53.81 2.14
C GLY A 164 53.75 -55.25 1.65
N ARG A 165 54.58 -55.48 0.64
CA ARG A 165 55.30 -56.73 0.29
C ARG A 165 56.20 -56.38 -0.91
N THR A 166 57.41 -55.89 -0.67
CA THR A 166 58.72 -56.58 -0.43
C THR A 166 59.56 -56.69 -1.71
N PRO A 167 60.90 -56.72 -1.60
CA PRO A 167 61.81 -56.07 -2.55
C PRO A 167 62.46 -57.05 -3.53
N ARG A 168 63.07 -56.52 -4.59
CA ARG A 168 64.21 -57.18 -5.26
C ARG A 168 65.24 -56.14 -5.70
N TRP A 169 66.45 -56.31 -5.18
CA TRP A 169 67.70 -55.71 -5.65
C TRP A 169 68.24 -56.53 -6.83
N ASN A 170 68.88 -55.83 -7.77
CA ASN A 170 69.68 -56.27 -8.93
C ASN A 170 69.11 -57.38 -9.84
#